data_AF-A0A833RNZ6-F1
#
_entry.id   AF-A0A833RNZ6-F1
#
_cell.length_a   1.000
_cell.length_b   1.000
_cell.length_c   1.000
_cell.angle_alpha   90.00
_cell.angle_beta   90.00
_cell.angle_gamma   90.00
#
_symmetry.space_group_name_H-M   'P 1'
#
loop_
_entity.id
_entity.type
_entity.pdbx_description
1 polymer ?
#
loop_
_entity_poly.entity_id
_entity_poly.type
_entity_poly.pdbx_seq_one_letter_code
_entity_poly.pdbx_strand_id
1 'polypeptide(L)'
;MCISCSIDCYKEHKANGCQPVVQENKVTENTQNSFKYEFPTEDTVPLEKLNQLRHSEEVKDCLKNQHVRNIMHAILTDKCPTKVIALAMTEPIFTELADACLKVIES
;
A
#
# COMPACT_ATOMS: atom_id res chain seq x y z
N MET A 1 17.35 11.65 -11.83
CA MET A 1 16.90 10.98 -10.59
C MET A 1 17.69 11.56 -9.44
N CYS A 2 17.04 12.22 -8.48
CA CYS A 2 17.66 12.68 -7.24
C CYS A 2 16.94 11.97 -6.08
N ILE A 3 17.68 11.14 -5.34
CA ILE A 3 17.13 10.30 -4.26
C ILE A 3 17.13 11.04 -2.91
N SER A 4 17.60 12.30 -2.87
CA SER A 4 17.41 13.21 -1.74
C SER A 4 17.33 14.67 -2.22
N CYS A 5 16.44 15.46 -1.61
CA CYS A 5 16.19 16.86 -1.98
C CYS A 5 16.96 17.79 -1.03
N SER A 6 18.22 18.06 -1.34
CA SER A 6 19.07 19.01 -0.60
C SER A 6 18.89 20.45 -1.09
N ILE A 7 19.39 21.43 -0.33
CA ILE A 7 19.32 22.88 -0.65
C ILE A 7 19.99 23.20 -2.01
N ASP A 8 21.04 22.47 -2.37
CA ASP A 8 21.71 22.66 -3.66
C ASP A 8 20.86 22.15 -4.83
N CYS A 9 20.11 21.06 -4.62
CA CYS A 9 19.10 20.57 -5.57
C CYS A 9 18.02 21.64 -5.81
N TYR A 10 17.52 22.27 -4.75
CA TYR A 10 16.53 23.35 -4.88
C TYR A 10 17.02 24.52 -5.76
N LYS A 11 18.30 24.92 -5.66
CA LYS A 11 18.85 26.02 -6.44
C LYS A 11 18.94 25.69 -7.93
N GLU A 12 19.37 24.47 -8.27
CA GLU A 12 19.44 24.01 -9.67
C GLU A 12 18.05 23.82 -10.30
N HIS A 13 17.09 23.31 -9.52
CA HIS A 13 15.71 23.12 -9.98
C HIS A 13 14.93 24.44 -10.10
N LYS A 14 15.22 25.45 -9.27
CA LYS A 14 14.64 26.79 -9.37
C LYS A 14 14.98 27.48 -10.68
N ALA A 15 16.19 27.24 -11.21
CA ALA A 15 16.64 27.83 -12.48
C ALA A 15 16.03 27.15 -13.71
N ASN A 16 15.76 25.83 -13.65
CA ASN A 16 15.35 25.03 -14.80
C ASN A 16 13.85 24.65 -14.83
N GLY A 17 13.07 25.07 -13.84
CA GLY A 17 11.65 24.75 -13.74
C GLY A 17 11.43 23.33 -13.21
N CYS A 18 10.91 23.22 -11.99
CA CYS A 18 10.55 21.95 -11.41
C CYS A 18 9.21 21.48 -11.99
N GLN A 19 9.24 20.62 -13.00
CA GLN A 19 8.05 19.85 -13.33
C GLN A 19 7.91 18.71 -12.31
N PRO A 20 6.77 18.58 -11.62
CA PRO A 20 6.48 17.34 -10.93
C PRO A 20 6.55 16.24 -11.98
N VAL A 21 7.38 15.23 -11.75
CA VAL A 21 7.28 13.99 -12.51
C VAL A 21 5.93 13.42 -12.11
N VAL A 22 4.89 13.81 -12.85
CA VAL A 22 3.68 13.03 -12.93
C VAL A 22 4.19 11.72 -13.49
N GLN A 23 4.45 10.76 -12.61
CA GLN A 23 4.38 9.37 -13.01
C GLN A 23 2.97 9.27 -13.56
N GLU A 24 2.89 9.32 -14.88
CA GLU A 24 1.72 8.90 -15.61
C GLU A 24 1.58 7.45 -15.20
N ASN A 25 0.87 7.23 -14.09
CA ASN A 25 0.24 5.97 -13.78
C ASN A 25 -0.77 5.80 -14.91
N LYS A 26 -0.29 5.42 -16.09
CA LYS A 26 -0.99 4.49 -16.94
C LYS A 26 -1.19 3.29 -16.04
N VAL A 27 -2.28 3.31 -15.30
CA VAL A 27 -3.02 2.12 -14.95
C VAL A 27 -3.38 1.54 -16.30
N THR A 28 -2.43 0.81 -16.88
CA THR A 28 -2.67 -0.01 -18.04
C THR A 28 -3.67 -1.01 -17.51
N GLU A 29 -4.94 -0.82 -17.86
CA GLU A 29 -6.00 -1.81 -17.76
C GLU A 29 -5.67 -3.00 -18.67
N ASN A 30 -4.51 -3.64 -18.49
CA ASN A 30 -4.18 -4.90 -19.13
C ASN A 30 -2.95 -5.55 -18.50
N THR A 31 -3.08 -5.98 -17.25
CA THR A 31 -2.33 -7.13 -16.79
C THR A 31 -3.33 -8.02 -16.05
N GLN A 32 -4.18 -8.70 -16.82
CA GLN A 32 -4.70 -10.00 -16.38
C GLN A 32 -3.54 -11.00 -16.33
N ASN A 33 -2.55 -10.74 -15.47
CA ASN A 33 -1.88 -11.85 -14.82
C ASN A 33 -2.97 -12.41 -13.91
N SER A 34 -3.52 -13.58 -14.23
CA SER A 34 -4.52 -14.22 -13.38
C SER A 34 -3.80 -14.63 -12.09
N PHE A 35 -3.60 -13.68 -11.18
CA PHE A 35 -3.13 -14.00 -9.85
C PHE A 35 -4.13 -15.01 -9.31
N LYS A 36 -3.65 -16.20 -9.01
CA LYS A 36 -4.48 -17.29 -8.52
C LYS A 36 -3.82 -17.76 -7.25
N TYR A 37 -4.59 -17.82 -6.17
CA TYR A 37 -4.12 -18.39 -4.94
C TYR A 37 -3.67 -19.83 -5.20
N GLU A 38 -2.44 -20.14 -4.80
CA GLU A 38 -1.89 -21.50 -4.93
C GLU A 38 -2.60 -22.47 -3.95
N PHE A 39 -2.99 -21.96 -2.78
CA PHE A 39 -3.64 -22.73 -1.71
C PHE A 39 -4.81 -21.95 -1.09
N PRO A 40 -5.93 -21.76 -1.81
CA PRO A 40 -7.09 -21.07 -1.27
C PRO A 40 -7.75 -21.91 -0.16
N THR A 41 -8.17 -21.24 0.90
CA THR A 41 -8.99 -21.77 2.00
C THR A 41 -10.35 -21.07 2.03
N GLU A 42 -11.23 -21.51 2.93
CA GLU A 42 -12.52 -20.85 3.19
C GLU A 42 -12.37 -19.36 3.59
N ASP A 43 -11.28 -19.02 4.28
CA ASP A 43 -10.95 -17.65 4.70
C ASP A 43 -10.25 -16.80 3.61
N THR A 44 -9.98 -17.38 2.43
CA THR A 44 -9.25 -16.66 1.38
C THR A 44 -10.15 -15.67 0.66
N VAL A 45 -9.84 -14.37 0.77
CA VAL A 45 -10.63 -13.29 0.14
C VAL A 45 -10.50 -13.33 -1.39
N PRO A 46 -11.61 -13.36 -2.15
CA PRO A 46 -11.57 -13.30 -3.62
C PRO A 46 -10.93 -12.00 -4.14
N LEU A 47 -10.21 -12.10 -5.26
CA LEU A 47 -9.53 -10.93 -5.86
C LEU A 47 -10.48 -9.80 -6.24
N GLU A 48 -11.70 -10.13 -6.66
CA GLU A 48 -12.72 -9.13 -7.00
C GLU A 48 -13.05 -8.25 -5.78
N LYS A 49 -13.17 -8.85 -4.60
CA LYS A 49 -13.36 -8.11 -3.33
C LYS A 49 -12.11 -7.35 -2.94
N LEU A 50 -10.92 -7.93 -3.05
CA LEU A 50 -9.67 -7.20 -2.79
C LEU A 50 -9.50 -5.97 -3.69
N ASN A 51 -9.93 -6.05 -4.95
CA ASN A 51 -9.91 -4.93 -5.87
C ASN A 51 -10.82 -3.77 -5.43
N GLN A 52 -11.80 -3.99 -4.56
CA GLN A 52 -12.66 -2.92 -4.03
C GLN A 52 -11.90 -2.00 -3.06
N LEU A 53 -10.88 -2.52 -2.36
CA LEU A 53 -10.06 -1.75 -1.41
C LEU A 53 -9.47 -0.48 -2.04
N ARG A 54 -9.11 -0.52 -3.32
CA ARG A 54 -8.54 0.63 -4.05
C ARG A 54 -9.50 1.82 -4.17
N HIS A 55 -10.79 1.61 -3.96
CA HIS A 55 -11.80 2.67 -4.06
C HIS A 55 -12.15 3.25 -2.69
N SER A 56 -11.83 2.55 -1.59
CA SER A 56 -12.08 3.02 -0.24
C SER A 56 -11.18 4.21 0.13
N GLU A 57 -11.81 5.33 0.49
CA GLU A 57 -11.09 6.51 0.98
C GLU A 57 -10.50 6.28 2.38
N GLU A 58 -11.21 5.53 3.24
CA GLU A 58 -10.75 5.17 4.59
C GLU A 58 -9.45 4.35 4.52
N VAL A 59 -9.41 3.30 3.68
CA VAL A 59 -8.20 2.50 3.46
C VAL A 59 -7.06 3.35 2.92
N LYS A 60 -7.33 4.24 1.95
CA LYS A 60 -6.32 5.18 1.42
C LYS A 60 -5.77 6.11 2.50
N ASP A 61 -6.62 6.59 3.40
CA ASP A 61 -6.22 7.51 4.45
C ASP A 61 -5.30 6.82 5.47
N CYS A 62 -5.66 5.61 5.91
CA CYS A 62 -4.78 4.78 6.74
C CYS A 62 -3.40 4.58 6.09
N LEU A 63 -3.37 4.34 4.78
CA LEU A 63 -2.12 4.15 4.02
C LEU A 63 -1.29 5.43 3.84
N LYS A 64 -1.82 6.64 4.12
CA LYS A 64 -1.01 7.87 4.14
C LYS A 64 -0.01 7.86 5.30
N ASN A 65 -0.32 7.15 6.38
CA ASN A 65 0.58 7.02 7.52
C ASN A 65 1.81 6.17 7.16
N GLN A 66 3.00 6.75 7.27
CA GLN A 66 4.25 6.05 6.98
C GLN A 66 4.47 4.84 7.90
N HIS A 67 4.04 4.91 9.16
CA HIS A 67 4.22 3.81 10.09
C HIS A 67 3.43 2.56 9.68
N VAL A 68 2.19 2.75 9.20
CA VAL A 68 1.36 1.67 8.64
C VAL A 68 2.05 1.02 7.44
N ARG A 69 2.59 1.82 6.51
CA ARG A 69 3.34 1.29 5.35
C ARG A 69 4.59 0.52 5.75
N ASN A 70 5.30 0.98 6.79
CA ASN A 70 6.47 0.27 7.32
C ASN A 70 6.08 -1.08 7.93
N ILE A 71 4.94 -1.15 8.64
CA ILE A 71 4.39 -2.40 9.19
C ILE A 71 4.04 -3.37 8.05
N MET A 72 3.32 -2.90 7.02
CA MET A 72 2.99 -3.74 5.85
C MET A 72 4.25 -4.26 5.15
N HIS A 73 5.26 -3.40 4.97
CA HIS A 73 6.53 -3.80 4.39
C HIS A 73 7.25 -4.85 5.25
N ALA A 74 7.25 -4.69 6.58
CA ALA A 74 7.82 -5.69 7.49
C ALA A 74 7.10 -7.04 7.35
N ILE A 75 5.78 -7.06 7.31
CA ILE A 75 4.99 -8.30 7.14
C ILE A 75 5.36 -9.01 5.83
N LEU A 76 5.49 -8.27 4.73
CA LEU A 76 5.77 -8.84 3.40
C LEU A 76 7.22 -9.30 3.22
N THR A 77 8.15 -8.83 4.04
CA THR A 77 9.60 -9.12 3.90
C THR A 77 10.16 -10.02 4.99
N ASP A 78 9.40 -10.26 6.06
CA ASP A 78 9.84 -11.11 7.17
C ASP A 78 9.74 -12.61 6.84
N LYS A 79 10.60 -13.40 7.49
CA LYS A 79 10.64 -14.87 7.32
C LYS A 79 9.48 -15.57 8.02
N CYS A 80 8.81 -14.91 8.96
CA CYS A 80 7.67 -15.40 9.73
C CYS A 80 6.55 -14.34 9.76
N PRO A 81 5.86 -14.10 8.63
CA PRO A 81 4.82 -13.07 8.52
C PRO A 81 3.74 -13.18 9.59
N THR A 82 3.33 -14.39 9.97
CA THR A 82 2.33 -14.65 11.02
C THR A 82 2.71 -14.02 12.37
N LYS A 83 4.00 -14.08 12.75
CA LYS A 83 4.48 -13.47 14.00
C LYS A 83 4.44 -11.95 13.91
N VAL A 84 4.83 -11.39 12.77
CA VAL A 84 4.83 -9.93 12.55
C VAL A 84 3.40 -9.41 12.54
N ILE A 85 2.46 -10.12 11.90
CA ILE A 85 1.04 -9.77 11.91
C ILE A 85 0.50 -9.77 13.34
N ALA A 86 0.83 -10.78 14.16
CA ALA A 86 0.37 -10.84 15.55
C ALA A 86 0.88 -9.65 16.40
N LEU A 87 2.11 -9.20 16.17
CA LEU A 87 2.64 -7.98 16.81
C LEU A 87 1.98 -6.73 16.26
N ALA A 88 1.80 -6.64 14.95
CA ALA A 88 1.15 -5.51 14.29
C ALA A 88 -0.29 -5.31 14.77
N MET A 89 -1.02 -6.38 15.08
CA MET A 89 -2.38 -6.32 15.65
C MET A 89 -2.45 -5.68 17.06
N THR A 90 -1.30 -5.48 17.72
CA THR A 90 -1.24 -4.70 18.98
C THR A 90 -1.08 -3.20 18.73
N GLU A 91 -0.75 -2.79 17.51
CA GLU A 91 -0.56 -1.40 17.13
C GLU A 91 -1.89 -0.81 16.63
N PRO A 92 -2.43 0.25 17.27
CA PRO A 92 -3.76 0.78 16.95
C PRO A 92 -3.89 1.22 15.49
N ILE A 93 -2.82 1.81 14.94
CA ILE A 93 -2.79 2.29 13.55
C ILE A 93 -2.91 1.16 12.51
N PHE A 94 -2.49 -0.07 12.86
CA PHE A 94 -2.58 -1.22 11.96
C PHE A 94 -3.93 -1.92 12.13
N THR A 95 -4.45 -1.96 13.35
CA THR A 95 -5.82 -2.42 13.61
C THR A 95 -6.85 -1.55 12.90
N GLU A 96 -6.69 -0.22 12.91
CA GLU A 96 -7.55 0.71 12.14
C GLU A 96 -7.54 0.40 10.63
N LEU A 97 -6.37 0.10 10.05
CA LEU A 97 -6.28 -0.33 8.66
C LEU A 97 -7.01 -1.67 8.43
N ALA A 98 -6.84 -2.64 9.32
CA ALA A 98 -7.46 -3.95 9.21
C ALA A 98 -9.00 -3.82 9.26
N ASP A 99 -9.52 -3.04 10.20
CA ASP A 99 -10.95 -2.76 10.32
C ASP A 99 -11.49 -2.08 9.05
N ALA A 100 -10.78 -1.07 8.54
CA ALA A 100 -11.16 -0.39 7.29
C ALA A 100 -11.18 -1.34 6.08
N CYS A 101 -10.26 -2.32 6.03
CA CYS A 101 -10.26 -3.33 4.97
C CYS A 101 -11.42 -4.32 5.13
N LEU A 102 -11.68 -4.80 6.35
CA LEU A 102 -12.78 -5.73 6.64
C LEU A 102 -14.14 -5.11 6.31
N LYS A 103 -14.36 -3.83 6.65
CA LYS A 103 -15.58 -3.10 6.28
C LYS A 103 -15.89 -3.15 4.77
N VAL A 104 -14.86 -3.15 3.92
CA VAL A 104 -15.03 -3.22 2.45
C VAL A 104 -15.23 -4.65 1.97
N ILE A 105 -14.60 -5.63 2.63
CA ILE A 105 -14.64 -7.04 2.20
C ILE A 105 -15.94 -7.72 2.68
N GLU A 106 -16.43 -7.33 3.85
CA GLU A 106 -17.62 -7.88 4.50
C GLU A 106 -18.92 -7.11 4.18
N SER A 107 -18.82 -5.97 3.47
CA SER A 107 -19.98 -5.22 2.97
C SER A 107 -20.75 -5.91 1.86
#